data_AF-A0A9D6T8P4-F1
#
_entry.id   AF-A0A9D6T8P4-F1
#
_cell.length_a   1.000
_cell.length_b   1.000
_cell.length_c   1.000
_cell.angle_alpha   90.00
_cell.angle_beta   90.00
_cell.angle_gamma   90.00
#
_symmetry.space_group_name_H-M   'P 1'
#
loop_
_entity.id
_entity.type
_entity.pdbx_description
1 polymer ?
#
loop_
_entity_poly.entity_id
_entity_poly.type
_entity_poly.pdbx_seq_one_letter_code
_entity_poly.pdbx_strand_id
1 'polypeptide(L)'
;MTTCNQCGACCRVLTVEQSPEEIQAIAAITGLLGIPSDMIFAAKHWHPLPRTEALRRNPFYASRLPADTYFYCCDQLGDDGRCQSHPERPLVCRGYPWYDQPVRDMALPAAVCEFHYDQVIEFVIRRPDL
;
A
#
# COMPACT_ATOMS: atom_id res chain seq x y z
N MET A 1 -1.60 19.19 -0.07
CA MET A 1 -2.56 18.99 -1.17
C MET A 1 -2.86 17.50 -1.24
N THR A 2 -4.11 17.11 -1.49
CA THR A 2 -4.57 15.70 -1.48
C THR A 2 -4.12 14.99 -2.75
N THR A 3 -3.01 14.26 -2.66
CA THR A 3 -2.23 13.61 -3.73
C THR A 3 -2.79 12.29 -4.27
N CYS A 4 -3.93 11.82 -3.77
CA CYS A 4 -4.55 10.58 -4.25
C CYS A 4 -5.75 10.87 -5.13
N ASN A 5 -5.67 10.44 -6.39
CA ASN A 5 -6.74 10.56 -7.40
C ASN A 5 -7.88 9.53 -7.25
N GLN A 6 -7.91 8.78 -6.13
CA GLN A 6 -8.93 7.77 -5.83
C GLN A 6 -9.04 6.62 -6.86
N CYS A 7 -8.04 6.40 -7.71
CA CYS A 7 -8.14 5.46 -8.83
C CYS A 7 -8.12 3.96 -8.46
N GLY A 8 -8.04 3.62 -7.17
CA GLY A 8 -8.03 2.24 -6.69
C GLY A 8 -6.80 1.41 -7.09
N ALA A 9 -5.75 2.00 -7.68
CA ALA A 9 -4.56 1.27 -8.13
C ALA A 9 -3.87 0.52 -6.99
N CYS A 10 -3.70 1.18 -5.83
CA CYS A 10 -3.17 0.52 -4.64
C CYS A 10 -4.05 -0.67 -4.25
N CYS A 11 -5.38 -0.54 -4.24
CA CYS A 11 -6.28 -1.63 -3.86
C CYS A 11 -6.18 -2.88 -4.76
N ARG A 12 -5.66 -2.78 -5.99
CA ARG A 12 -5.55 -3.92 -6.92
C ARG A 12 -4.40 -4.86 -6.57
N VAL A 13 -3.25 -4.29 -6.22
CA VAL A 13 -2.00 -4.99 -5.84
C VAL A 13 -1.25 -4.13 -4.83
N LEU A 14 -1.17 -4.61 -3.59
CA LEU A 14 -0.46 -4.02 -2.45
C LEU A 14 0.67 -4.95 -2.03
N THR A 15 1.70 -4.40 -1.39
CA THR A 15 2.71 -5.20 -0.70
C THR A 15 3.08 -4.57 0.62
N VAL A 16 3.33 -5.43 1.61
CA VAL A 16 3.98 -5.09 2.87
C VAL A 16 4.91 -6.24 3.25
N GLU A 17 5.83 -5.98 4.17
CA GLU A 17 6.78 -6.99 4.66
C GLU A 17 6.08 -8.08 5.48
N GLN A 18 4.96 -7.75 6.12
CA GLN A 18 4.25 -8.65 7.03
C GLN A 18 3.44 -9.71 6.26
N SER A 19 3.47 -10.95 6.76
CA SER A 19 2.58 -12.02 6.32
C SER A 19 1.12 -11.77 6.75
N PRO A 20 0.14 -12.50 6.19
CA PRO A 20 -1.25 -12.37 6.60
C PRO A 20 -1.46 -12.64 8.10
N GLU A 21 -0.76 -13.63 8.64
CA GLU A 21 -0.81 -13.99 10.06
C GLU A 21 -0.21 -12.87 10.93
N GLU A 22 0.91 -12.28 10.51
CA GLU A 22 1.54 -11.16 11.21
C GLU A 22 0.66 -9.92 11.20
N ILE A 23 0.01 -9.60 10.07
CA ILE A 23 -0.97 -8.51 9.98
C ILE A 23 -2.08 -8.71 11.02
N GLN A 24 -2.66 -9.91 11.11
CA GLN A 24 -3.72 -10.21 12.08
C GLN A 24 -3.21 -10.11 13.53
N ALA A 25 -2.02 -10.63 13.82
CA ALA A 25 -1.44 -10.57 15.15
C ALA A 25 -1.16 -9.13 15.59
N ILE A 26 -0.56 -8.31 14.73
CA ILE A 26 -0.28 -6.89 15.01
C ILE A 26 -1.59 -6.13 15.19
N ALA A 27 -2.58 -6.34 14.32
CA ALA A 27 -3.89 -5.70 14.43
C ALA A 27 -4.60 -6.04 15.76
N ALA A 28 -4.55 -7.31 16.18
CA ALA A 28 -5.15 -7.74 17.44
C ALA A 28 -4.49 -7.05 18.65
N ILE A 29 -3.15 -7.01 18.69
CA ILE A 29 -2.39 -6.40 19.79
C ILE A 29 -2.60 -4.88 19.82
N THR A 30 -2.43 -4.21 18.68
CA THR A 30 -2.56 -2.75 18.59
C THR A 30 -3.99 -2.29 18.84
N GLY A 31 -4.98 -3.04 18.35
CA GLY A 31 -6.40 -2.80 18.65
C GLY A 31 -6.71 -2.94 20.13
N LEU A 32 -6.21 -3.97 20.81
CA LEU A 32 -6.40 -4.17 22.25
C LEU A 32 -5.78 -3.02 23.08
N LEU A 33 -4.61 -2.52 22.66
CA LEU A 33 -3.88 -1.47 23.35
C LEU A 33 -4.33 -0.05 22.97
N GLY A 34 -5.26 0.09 22.01
CA GLY A 34 -5.69 1.39 21.50
C GLY A 34 -4.60 2.17 20.75
N ILE A 35 -3.59 1.46 20.23
CA ILE A 35 -2.49 2.05 19.48
C ILE A 35 -2.93 2.18 18.02
N PRO A 36 -2.94 3.40 17.43
CA PRO A 36 -3.25 3.55 16.01
C PRO A 36 -2.27 2.76 15.14
N SER A 37 -2.81 1.94 14.24
CA SER A 37 -2.01 1.11 13.33
C SER A 37 -2.75 0.88 12.03
N ASP A 38 -2.04 1.05 10.92
CA ASP A 38 -2.55 0.71 9.59
C ASP A 38 -2.87 -0.80 9.47
N MET A 39 -2.25 -1.64 10.32
CA MET A 39 -2.51 -3.08 10.32
C MET A 39 -3.93 -3.42 10.76
N ILE A 40 -4.59 -2.55 11.53
CA ILE A 40 -6.02 -2.72 11.87
C ILE A 40 -6.87 -2.62 10.60
N PHE A 41 -6.57 -1.66 9.73
CA PHE A 41 -7.23 -1.55 8.43
C PHE A 41 -6.87 -2.71 7.53
N ALA A 42 -5.58 -3.06 7.42
CA ALA A 42 -5.11 -4.16 6.59
C ALA A 42 -5.76 -5.50 6.99
N ALA A 43 -5.80 -5.81 8.29
CA ALA A 43 -6.41 -7.04 8.80
C ALA A 43 -7.90 -7.17 8.45
N LYS A 44 -8.60 -6.05 8.32
CA LYS A 44 -10.03 -6.02 7.99
C LYS A 44 -10.29 -6.06 6.49
N HIS A 45 -9.47 -5.37 5.70
CA HIS A 45 -9.80 -5.03 4.31
C HIS A 45 -8.86 -5.66 3.28
N TRP A 46 -7.71 -6.19 3.70
CA TRP A 46 -6.74 -6.77 2.78
C TRP A 46 -6.87 -8.29 2.74
N HIS A 47 -6.77 -8.81 1.52
CA HIS A 47 -6.84 -10.23 1.24
C HIS A 47 -5.54 -10.68 0.57
N PRO A 48 -4.95 -11.80 1.01
CA PRO A 48 -3.76 -12.36 0.39
C PRO A 48 -3.97 -12.57 -1.11
N LEU A 49 -3.00 -12.14 -1.91
CA LEU A 49 -3.02 -12.24 -3.35
C LEU A 49 -1.87 -13.13 -3.80
N PRO A 50 -2.12 -14.24 -4.51
CA PRO A 50 -1.04 -15.05 -5.05
C PRO A 50 -0.14 -14.23 -5.98
N ARG A 51 1.18 -14.44 -5.91
CA ARG A 51 2.16 -13.73 -6.77
C ARG A 51 1.82 -13.85 -8.26
N THR A 52 1.34 -15.00 -8.71
CA THR A 52 0.91 -15.22 -10.10
C THR A 52 -0.22 -14.27 -10.51
N GLU A 53 -1.18 -14.05 -9.61
CA GLU A 53 -2.29 -13.12 -9.82
C GLU A 53 -1.82 -11.66 -9.71
N ALA A 54 -0.90 -11.35 -8.79
CA ALA A 54 -0.28 -10.02 -8.69
C ALA A 54 0.47 -9.65 -9.99
N LEU A 55 1.23 -10.59 -10.56
CA LEU A 55 1.90 -10.45 -11.85
C LEU A 55 0.91 -10.26 -13.00
N ARG A 56 -0.24 -10.95 -12.99
CA ARG A 56 -1.29 -10.76 -13.99
C ARG A 56 -1.91 -9.37 -13.92
N ARG A 57 -2.14 -8.85 -12.70
CA ARG A 57 -2.78 -7.54 -12.46
C ARG A 57 -1.86 -6.35 -12.67
N ASN A 58 -0.59 -6.48 -12.28
CA ASN A 58 0.40 -5.43 -12.41
C ASN A 58 1.79 -6.02 -12.70
N PRO A 59 2.04 -6.45 -13.95
CA PRO A 59 3.27 -7.14 -14.31
C PRO A 59 4.50 -6.26 -14.13
N PHE A 60 4.39 -4.95 -14.38
CA PHE A 60 5.51 -4.02 -14.21
C PHE A 60 5.93 -3.92 -12.74
N TYR A 61 4.97 -3.75 -11.83
CA TYR A 61 5.28 -3.62 -10.41
C TYR A 61 5.73 -4.94 -9.79
N ALA A 62 4.91 -6.00 -9.93
CA ALA A 62 5.11 -7.26 -9.22
C ALA A 62 6.36 -8.04 -9.68
N SER A 63 6.83 -7.84 -10.93
CA SER A 63 8.03 -8.51 -11.43
C SER A 63 9.34 -7.97 -10.85
N ARG A 64 9.31 -6.78 -10.24
CA ARG A 64 10.49 -6.09 -9.70
C ARG A 64 10.69 -6.34 -8.21
N LEU A 65 9.73 -6.98 -7.56
CA LEU A 65 9.74 -7.21 -6.11
C LEU A 65 10.34 -8.57 -5.75
N PRO A 66 11.06 -8.69 -4.62
CA PRO A 66 11.66 -9.93 -4.12
C PRO A 66 10.70 -11.12 -4.10
N ALA A 67 11.18 -12.33 -4.37
CA ALA A 67 10.34 -13.52 -4.55
C ALA A 67 9.42 -13.82 -3.35
N ASP A 68 9.88 -13.49 -2.15
CA ASP A 68 9.25 -13.63 -0.84
C ASP A 68 8.30 -12.48 -0.45
N THR A 69 8.10 -11.49 -1.32
CA THR A 69 7.14 -10.41 -1.08
C THR A 69 5.72 -10.94 -0.92
N TYR A 70 5.05 -10.54 0.16
CA TYR A 70 3.62 -10.77 0.34
C TYR A 70 2.80 -9.77 -0.45
N PHE A 71 1.89 -10.28 -1.27
CA PHE A 71 0.96 -9.46 -2.04
C PHE A 71 -0.44 -9.51 -1.44
N TYR A 72 -1.15 -8.40 -1.58
CA TYR A 72 -2.54 -8.29 -1.14
C TYR A 72 -3.38 -7.54 -2.18
N CYS A 73 -4.69 -7.70 -2.09
CA CYS A 73 -5.68 -6.80 -2.68
C CYS A 73 -6.63 -6.29 -1.58
N CYS A 74 -7.24 -5.13 -1.80
CA CYS A 74 -8.12 -4.49 -0.83
C CYS A 74 -9.58 -4.57 -1.28
N ASP A 75 -10.48 -4.96 -0.37
CA ASP A 75 -11.93 -5.04 -0.61
C ASP A 75 -12.60 -3.66 -0.76
N GLN A 76 -11.88 -2.58 -0.50
CA GLN A 76 -12.33 -1.20 -0.69
C GLN A 76 -12.20 -0.72 -2.14
N LEU A 77 -11.87 -1.60 -3.08
CA LEU A 77 -11.97 -1.32 -4.51
C LEU A 77 -13.42 -1.45 -4.95
N GLY A 78 -14.06 -0.33 -5.27
CA GLY A 78 -15.41 -0.33 -5.80
C GLY A 78 -15.51 -0.87 -7.22
N ASP A 79 -16.72 -1.23 -7.62
CA ASP A 79 -17.05 -1.72 -8.96
C ASP A 79 -16.75 -0.70 -10.06
N ASP A 80 -16.75 0.59 -9.70
CA ASP A 80 -16.33 1.71 -10.55
C ASP A 80 -14.79 1.86 -10.67
N GLY A 81 -14.05 0.96 -10.02
CA GLY A 81 -12.60 0.96 -9.96
C GLY A 81 -12.01 1.99 -9.00
N ARG A 82 -12.81 2.67 -8.18
CA ARG A 82 -12.35 3.71 -7.25
C ARG A 82 -12.18 3.17 -5.83
N CYS A 83 -11.29 3.80 -5.06
CA CYS A 83 -11.14 3.48 -3.64
C CYS A 83 -12.31 4.07 -2.83
N GLN A 84 -13.06 3.20 -2.15
CA GLN A 84 -14.18 3.59 -1.29
C GLN A 84 -13.72 4.12 0.08
N SER A 85 -12.55 3.69 0.55
CA SER A 85 -11.94 4.15 1.80
C SER A 85 -11.00 5.35 1.63
N HIS A 86 -11.15 6.16 0.58
CA HIS A 86 -10.25 7.30 0.34
C HIS A 86 -10.18 8.32 1.48
N PRO A 87 -11.31 8.73 2.11
CA PRO A 87 -11.27 9.66 3.25
C PRO A 87 -10.49 9.11 4.46
N GLU A 88 -10.62 7.81 4.72
CA GLU A 88 -10.04 7.12 5.89
C GLU A 88 -8.80 6.30 5.51
N ARG A 89 -8.19 6.58 4.36
CA ARG A 89 -7.11 5.75 3.82
C ARG A 89 -5.92 5.70 4.80
N PRO A 90 -5.45 4.49 5.18
CA PRO A 90 -4.31 4.33 6.10
C PRO A 90 -3.02 4.86 5.49
N LEU A 91 -2.00 5.14 6.31
CA LEU A 91 -0.73 5.72 5.85
C LEU A 91 -0.01 4.80 4.85
N VAL A 92 -0.08 3.48 5.04
CA VAL A 92 0.48 2.48 4.14
C VAL A 92 -0.10 2.60 2.72
N CYS A 93 -1.40 2.92 2.58
CA CYS A 93 -2.02 3.17 1.27
C CYS A 93 -1.50 4.45 0.60
N ARG A 94 -0.86 5.35 1.35
CA ARG A 94 -0.24 6.58 0.84
C ARG A 94 1.19 6.35 0.37
N GLY A 95 1.84 5.27 0.84
CA GLY A 95 3.17 4.85 0.41
C GLY A 95 3.19 4.19 -0.97
N TYR A 96 2.04 3.77 -1.51
CA TYR A 96 1.97 3.21 -2.86
C TYR A 96 2.54 4.19 -3.89
N PRO A 97 3.27 3.72 -4.93
CA PRO A 97 3.70 2.34 -5.16
C PRO A 97 5.06 2.02 -4.54
N TRP A 98 5.70 2.95 -3.84
CA TRP A 98 7.10 2.82 -3.46
C TRP A 98 7.32 2.12 -2.12
N TYR A 99 6.40 2.23 -1.16
CA TYR A 99 6.40 1.53 0.14
C TYR A 99 7.79 1.42 0.80
N ASP A 100 8.14 2.39 1.64
CA ASP A 100 9.44 2.46 2.34
C ASP A 100 10.68 2.47 1.42
N GLN A 101 10.49 2.48 0.10
CA GLN A 101 11.54 2.69 -0.90
C GLN A 101 11.62 4.15 -1.35
N PRO A 102 12.80 4.60 -1.80
CA PRO A 102 12.92 5.87 -2.49
C PRO A 102 12.00 5.94 -3.71
N VAL A 103 11.36 7.09 -3.90
CA VAL A 103 10.57 7.39 -5.10
C VAL A 103 11.45 7.27 -6.33
N ARG A 104 10.93 6.62 -7.37
CA ARG A 104 11.57 6.51 -8.68
C ARG A 104 10.56 6.93 -9.74
N ASP A 105 11.01 7.14 -10.97
CA ASP A 105 10.07 7.34 -12.06
C ASP A 105 9.36 6.02 -12.35
N MET A 106 8.02 6.04 -12.31
CA MET A 106 7.20 4.95 -12.82
C MET A 106 6.70 5.33 -14.19
N ALA A 107 7.19 4.63 -15.22
CA ALA A 107 6.51 4.60 -16.51
C ALA A 107 5.19 3.84 -16.34
N LEU A 108 4.19 4.47 -15.73
CA LEU A 108 2.83 3.96 -15.74
C LEU A 108 2.36 3.96 -17.20
N PRO A 109 1.74 2.88 -17.71
CA PRO A 109 0.96 3.00 -18.93
C PRO A 109 -0.26 3.89 -18.60
N ALA A 110 -0.19 5.19 -18.94
CA ALA A 110 -1.33 6.11 -18.77
C ALA A 110 -2.52 5.63 -19.62
N ALA A 111 -3.76 5.62 -19.12
CA ALA A 111 -4.66 6.80 -19.17
C ALA A 111 -5.76 6.85 -18.07
N VAL A 112 -5.67 6.09 -16.97
CA VAL A 112 -6.77 6.01 -15.96
C VAL A 112 -6.34 6.20 -14.50
N CYS A 113 -5.07 6.50 -14.24
CA CYS A 113 -4.59 6.87 -12.91
C CYS A 113 -3.24 7.58 -12.98
N GLU A 114 -3.21 8.90 -12.84
CA GLU A 114 -1.97 9.67 -12.70
C GLU A 114 -1.52 9.69 -11.23
N PHE A 115 -0.31 9.22 -10.99
CA PHE A 115 0.31 9.18 -9.67
C PHE A 115 0.94 10.55 -9.35
N HIS A 116 0.58 11.15 -8.21
CA HIS A 116 1.33 12.25 -7.63
C HIS A 116 1.82 11.82 -6.24
N TYR A 117 3.13 11.76 -6.05
CA TYR A 117 3.71 11.53 -4.72
C TYR A 117 3.69 12.84 -3.91
N ASP A 118 3.40 12.76 -2.62
CA ASP A 118 3.68 13.86 -1.68
C ASP A 118 5.18 13.88 -1.43
N GLN A 119 5.91 14.91 -1.89
CA GLN A 119 7.22 15.19 -1.33
C GLN A 119 7.02 15.53 0.15
N VAL A 120 7.06 14.52 1.01
CA VAL A 120 7.30 14.74 2.44
C VAL A 120 8.72 15.26 2.48
N ILE A 121 8.86 16.56 2.76
CA ILE A 121 10.14 17.19 3.03
C ILE A 121 10.85 16.28 4.05
N GLU A 122 11.99 15.70 3.63
CA GLU A 122 12.95 15.03 4.51
C GLU A 122 13.38 16.02 5.57
N PHE A 123 12.60 16.17 6.64
CA PHE A 123 13.05 16.80 7.85
C PHE A 123 12.71 15.84 8.98
N VAL A 124 13.78 15.32 9.57
CA VAL A 124 13.83 14.58 10.84
C VAL A 124 13.54 13.09 10.75
N ILE A 125 14.44 12.29 10.15
CA ILE A 125 15.20 11.21 10.84
C ILE A 125 16.55 11.00 10.10
N ARG A 126 17.41 12.02 10.05
CA ARG A 126 18.86 11.78 10.07
C ARG A 126 19.35 12.33 11.39
N ARG A 127 19.62 11.45 12.36
CA ARG A 127 20.69 11.76 13.32
C ARG A 127 21.99 11.37 12.62
N PRO A 128 22.89 12.31 12.29
CA PRO A 128 24.18 11.96 11.71
C PRO A 128 25.17 11.38 12.74
N ASP A 129 24.79 11.23 14.01
CA ASP A 129 25.74 11.09 15.10
C ASP A 129 25.17 10.39 16.37
N LEU A 130 24.64 9.17 16.21
CA LEU A 130 24.61 8.13 17.28
C LEU A 130 24.78 6.74 16.67
#